data_AF-A0A1M3PZR2-F1
#
_entry.id   AF-A0A1M3PZR2-F1
#
_cell.length_a   1.000
_cell.length_b   1.000
_cell.length_c   1.000
_cell.angle_alpha   90.00
_cell.angle_beta   90.00
_cell.angle_gamma   90.00
#
_symmetry.space_group_name_H-M   'P 1'
#
loop_
_entity.id
_entity.type
_entity.pdbx_description
1 polymer ?
#
loop_
_entity_poly.entity_id
_entity_poly.type
_entity_poly.pdbx_seq_one_letter_code
_entity_poly.pdbx_strand_id
1 'polypeptide(L)'
;MSDPISAMLADGWVERYGSQPKQETADELATRLVREARTKALDRALADLRNGREPRQSDLDLFNGDPYINLRYHDARDEALALHGGDLEWQRDEPDPDDEGDEQ
;
A
#
# COMPACT_ATOMS: atom_id res chain seq x y z
N MET A 1 -18.64 35.00 14.54
CA MET A 1 -19.49 34.15 15.41
C MET A 1 -20.49 33.47 14.48
N SER A 2 -20.48 32.13 14.42
CA SER A 2 -21.39 31.37 13.52
C SER A 2 -22.80 31.37 14.08
N ASP A 3 -23.81 31.62 13.25
CA ASP A 3 -25.21 31.62 13.68
C ASP A 3 -25.64 30.19 14.06
N PRO A 4 -26.05 29.94 15.32
CA PRO A 4 -26.42 28.61 15.80
C PRO A 4 -27.59 27.98 15.03
N ILE A 5 -28.47 28.79 14.41
CA ILE A 5 -29.58 28.29 13.59
C ILE A 5 -29.06 27.69 12.28
N SER A 6 -28.04 28.32 11.69
CA SER A 6 -27.41 27.85 10.45
C SER A 6 -26.65 26.54 10.65
N ALA A 7 -26.01 26.34 11.80
CA ALA A 7 -25.40 25.06 12.16
C ALA A 7 -26.44 23.93 12.27
N MET A 8 -27.56 24.19 12.95
CA MET A 8 -28.62 23.21 13.13
C MET A 8 -29.29 22.81 11.79
N LEU A 9 -29.43 23.76 10.87
CA LEU A 9 -29.94 23.50 9.52
C LEU A 9 -28.95 22.72 8.65
N ALA A 10 -27.65 22.99 8.80
CA ALA A 10 -26.61 22.23 8.11
C ALA A 10 -26.58 20.77 8.58
N ASP A 11 -26.66 20.53 9.89
CA ASP A 11 -26.71 19.18 10.46
C ASP A 11 -27.94 18.40 9.97
N GLY A 12 -29.12 19.03 9.98
CA GLY A 12 -30.35 18.41 9.46
C GLY A 12 -30.32 18.16 7.95
N TRP A 13 -29.57 18.96 7.19
CA TRP A 13 -29.37 18.73 5.76
C TRP A 13 -28.42 17.57 5.50
N VAL A 14 -27.32 17.48 6.24
CA VAL A 14 -26.37 16.35 6.19
C VAL A 14 -27.04 15.05 6.64
N GLU A 15 -27.89 15.07 7.65
CA GLU A 15 -28.62 13.87 8.08
C GLU A 15 -29.62 13.39 7.02
N ARG A 16 -30.29 14.31 6.33
CA ARG A 16 -31.36 13.99 5.37
C ARG A 16 -30.87 13.68 3.96
N TYR A 17 -29.79 14.35 3.53
CA TYR A 17 -29.26 14.29 2.17
C TYR A 17 -27.80 13.83 2.13
N GLY A 18 -27.15 13.69 3.28
CA GLY A 18 -25.85 13.03 3.34
C GLY A 18 -26.01 11.58 2.93
N SER A 19 -25.30 11.22 1.88
CA SER A 19 -25.13 9.82 1.51
C SER A 19 -24.49 9.10 2.70
N GLN A 20 -25.21 8.13 3.29
CA GLN A 20 -24.55 7.18 4.17
C GLN A 20 -23.38 6.55 3.39
N PRO A 21 -22.20 6.37 4.01
CA PRO A 21 -21.13 5.67 3.35
C PRO A 21 -21.66 4.30 2.94
N LYS A 22 -21.62 4.02 1.63
CA LYS A 22 -22.02 2.72 1.09
C LYS A 22 -21.19 1.67 1.82
N GLN A 23 -21.86 0.75 2.53
CA GLN A 23 -21.17 -0.36 3.15
C GLN A 23 -20.44 -1.15 2.05
N GLU A 24 -19.15 -1.33 2.24
CA GLU A 24 -18.29 -2.10 1.34
C GLU A 24 -18.79 -3.55 1.29
N THR A 25 -18.93 -4.11 0.09
CA THR A 25 -19.24 -5.55 -0.02
C THR A 25 -18.01 -6.39 0.35
N ALA A 26 -18.20 -7.67 0.68
CA ALA A 26 -17.06 -8.55 0.97
C ALA A 26 -16.06 -8.62 -0.21
N ASP A 27 -16.53 -8.55 -1.44
CA ASP A 27 -15.69 -8.54 -2.65
C ASP A 27 -14.93 -7.22 -2.82
N GLU A 28 -15.58 -6.08 -2.55
CA GLU A 28 -14.94 -4.76 -2.55
C GLU A 28 -13.84 -4.72 -1.48
N LEU A 29 -14.12 -5.25 -0.28
CA LEU A 29 -13.15 -5.38 0.81
C LEU A 29 -11.96 -6.26 0.44
N ALA A 30 -12.21 -7.47 -0.10
CA ALA A 30 -11.15 -8.38 -0.51
C ALA A 30 -10.24 -7.75 -1.57
N THR A 31 -10.84 -7.05 -2.54
CA THR A 31 -10.09 -6.32 -3.58
C THR A 31 -9.23 -5.23 -2.98
N ARG A 32 -9.76 -4.46 -2.03
CA ARG A 32 -9.02 -3.40 -1.34
C ARG A 32 -7.86 -3.97 -0.53
N LEU A 33 -8.07 -5.03 0.24
CA LEU A 33 -7.02 -5.67 1.05
C LEU A 33 -5.87 -6.23 0.18
N VAL A 34 -6.19 -6.87 -0.96
CA VAL A 34 -5.17 -7.34 -1.91
C VAL A 34 -4.36 -6.16 -2.47
N ARG A 35 -5.04 -5.05 -2.81
CA ARG A 35 -4.36 -3.84 -3.31
C ARG A 35 -3.47 -3.21 -2.23
N GLU A 36 -3.93 -3.16 -0.99
CA GLU A 36 -3.15 -2.66 0.14
C GLU A 36 -1.91 -3.53 0.39
N ALA A 37 -2.05 -4.86 0.40
CA ALA A 37 -0.94 -5.79 0.55
C ALA A 37 0.13 -5.60 -0.55
N ARG A 38 -0.30 -5.48 -1.82
CA ARG A 38 0.61 -5.20 -2.95
C ARG A 38 1.33 -3.87 -2.82
N THR A 39 0.62 -2.84 -2.37
CA THR A 39 1.20 -1.50 -2.20
C THR A 39 2.27 -1.52 -1.10
N LYS A 40 1.98 -2.18 0.03
CA LYS A 40 2.96 -2.36 1.12
C LYS A 40 4.19 -3.14 0.66
N ALA A 41 3.99 -4.24 -0.08
CA ALA A 41 5.09 -5.03 -0.62
C ALA A 41 5.97 -4.22 -1.59
N LEU A 42 5.36 -3.39 -2.45
CA LEU A 42 6.09 -2.47 -3.31
C LEU A 42 6.88 -1.45 -2.49
N ASP A 43 6.27 -0.84 -1.47
CA ASP A 43 6.94 0.16 -0.64
C ASP A 43 8.17 -0.42 0.08
N ARG A 44 8.08 -1.67 0.58
CA ARG A 44 9.23 -2.39 1.14
C ARG A 44 10.30 -2.68 0.10
N ALA A 45 9.92 -3.20 -1.07
CA ALA A 45 10.85 -3.44 -2.17
C ALA A 45 11.61 -2.17 -2.60
N LEU A 46 10.91 -1.03 -2.69
CA LEU A 46 11.52 0.26 -3.01
C LEU A 46 12.48 0.74 -1.90
N ALA A 47 12.17 0.46 -0.63
CA ALA A 47 13.06 0.78 0.48
C ALA A 47 14.34 -0.07 0.44
N ASP A 48 14.23 -1.36 0.15
CA ASP A 48 15.38 -2.27 -0.01
C ASP A 48 16.32 -1.80 -1.13
N LEU A 49 15.75 -1.49 -2.30
CA LEU A 49 16.50 -0.98 -3.45
C LEU A 49 17.26 0.32 -3.12
N ARG A 50 16.64 1.25 -2.39
CA ARG A 50 17.31 2.49 -1.93
C ARG A 50 18.51 2.20 -1.04
N ASN A 51 18.45 1.12 -0.26
CA ASN A 51 19.53 0.67 0.62
C ASN A 51 20.57 -0.23 -0.08
N GLY A 52 20.44 -0.45 -1.39
CA GLY A 52 21.39 -1.26 -2.16
C GLY A 52 21.17 -2.76 -2.03
N ARG A 53 19.94 -3.16 -1.68
CA ARG A 53 19.56 -4.56 -1.51
C ARG A 53 18.51 -4.96 -2.52
N GLU A 54 18.58 -6.21 -2.97
CA GLU A 54 17.46 -6.81 -3.70
C GLU A 54 16.28 -7.01 -2.73
N PRO A 55 15.05 -6.73 -3.17
CA PRO A 55 13.87 -7.06 -2.40
C PRO A 55 13.74 -8.55 -2.14
N ARG A 56 13.00 -8.89 -1.09
CA ARG A 56 12.65 -10.27 -0.74
C ARG A 56 11.77 -10.90 -1.82
N GLN A 57 11.94 -12.21 -2.07
CA GLN A 57 11.15 -12.92 -3.09
C GLN A 57 9.66 -12.91 -2.74
N SER A 58 9.34 -13.01 -1.45
CA SER A 58 7.97 -12.90 -0.93
C SER A 58 7.28 -11.57 -1.27
N ASP A 59 8.01 -10.44 -1.22
CA ASP A 59 7.46 -9.14 -1.63
C ASP A 59 7.25 -9.08 -3.15
N LEU A 60 8.21 -9.60 -3.94
CA LEU A 60 8.09 -9.67 -5.39
C LEU A 60 6.85 -10.49 -5.80
N ASP A 61 6.63 -11.64 -5.17
CA ASP A 61 5.52 -12.55 -5.46
C ASP A 61 4.15 -11.91 -5.20
N LEU A 62 4.04 -11.03 -4.19
CA LEU A 62 2.79 -10.34 -3.86
C LEU A 62 2.29 -9.44 -4.99
N PHE A 63 3.21 -8.75 -5.68
CA PHE A 63 2.86 -7.82 -6.75
C PHE A 63 3.14 -8.33 -8.17
N ASN A 64 3.73 -9.52 -8.35
CA ASN A 64 4.07 -10.12 -9.65
C ASN A 64 2.89 -10.30 -10.62
N GLY A 65 1.65 -10.09 -10.18
CA GLY A 65 0.43 -10.13 -11.01
C GLY A 65 -0.11 -8.76 -11.45
N ASP A 66 0.51 -7.65 -11.06
CA ASP A 66 0.09 -6.29 -11.43
C ASP A 66 1.10 -5.65 -12.38
N PRO A 67 0.78 -5.51 -13.69
CA PRO A 67 1.71 -4.96 -14.68
C PRO A 67 2.19 -3.54 -14.36
N TYR A 68 1.35 -2.71 -13.74
CA TYR A 68 1.71 -1.32 -13.42
C TYR A 68 2.68 -1.25 -12.24
N ILE A 69 2.48 -2.10 -11.23
CA ILE A 69 3.40 -2.19 -10.09
C ILE A 69 4.74 -2.79 -10.53
N ASN A 70 4.71 -3.87 -11.33
CA ASN A 70 5.92 -4.49 -11.86
C ASN A 70 6.78 -3.50 -12.65
N LEU A 71 6.16 -2.67 -13.51
CA LEU A 71 6.91 -1.67 -14.27
C LEU A 71 7.63 -0.67 -13.36
N ARG A 72 6.94 -0.15 -12.33
CA ARG A 72 7.54 0.77 -11.35
C ARG A 72 8.70 0.13 -10.58
N TYR A 73 8.57 -1.15 -10.23
CA TYR A 73 9.63 -1.90 -9.59
C TYR A 73 10.86 -2.02 -10.49
N HIS A 74 10.68 -2.37 -11.77
CA HIS A 74 11.80 -2.48 -12.71
C HIS A 74 12.52 -1.15 -12.93
N ASP A 75 11.77 -0.06 -13.11
CA ASP A 75 12.34 1.29 -13.23
C ASP A 75 13.19 1.63 -11.98
N ALA A 76 12.66 1.38 -10.79
CA ALA A 76 13.37 1.64 -9.53
C ALA A 76 14.60 0.73 -9.34
N ARG A 77 14.54 -0.50 -9.82
CA ARG A 77 15.66 -1.44 -9.75
C ARG A 77 16.81 -1.02 -10.66
N ASP A 78 16.50 -0.59 -11.88
CA ASP A 78 17.52 -0.07 -12.80
C ASP A 78 18.19 1.19 -12.24
N GLU A 79 17.40 2.09 -11.63
CA GLU A 79 17.94 3.25 -10.90
C GLU A 79 18.83 2.85 -9.72
N ALA A 80 18.43 1.86 -8.93
CA ALA A 80 19.20 1.36 -7.80
C ALA A 80 20.50 0.70 -8.24
N LEU A 81 20.48 -0.12 -9.30
CA LEU A 81 21.70 -0.70 -9.89
C LEU A 81 22.66 0.39 -10.35
N ALA A 82 22.16 1.43 -11.01
CA ALA A 82 22.98 2.56 -11.43
C ALA A 82 23.59 3.31 -10.23
N LEU A 83 22.84 3.46 -9.13
CA LEU A 83 23.28 4.15 -7.92
C LEU A 83 24.34 3.37 -7.12
N HIS A 84 24.18 2.04 -7.02
CA HIS A 84 25.01 1.18 -6.16
C HIS A 84 26.17 0.48 -6.89
N GLY A 85 26.42 0.85 -8.15
CA GLY A 85 27.60 0.37 -8.89
C GLY A 85 27.39 -0.95 -9.66
N GLY A 86 26.14 -1.28 -9.97
CA GLY A 86 25.76 -2.40 -10.83
C GLY A 86 25.39 -3.69 -10.09
N ASP A 87 25.56 -3.73 -8.77
CA ASP A 87 25.23 -4.88 -7.93
C ASP A 87 24.35 -4.47 -6.75
N LEU A 88 23.45 -5.38 -6.35
CA LEU A 88 22.58 -5.26 -5.18
C LEU A 88 22.77 -6.49 -4.28
N GLU A 89 22.72 -6.28 -2.96
CA GLU A 89 22.88 -7.36 -1.98
C GLU A 89 21.60 -8.22 -1.91
N TRP A 90 21.75 -9.54 -2.09
CA TRP A 90 20.63 -10.48 -2.00
C TRP A 90 20.23 -10.74 -0.55
N GLN A 91 18.94 -10.59 -0.27
CA GLN A 91 18.36 -10.86 1.04
C GLN A 91 17.73 -12.25 1.11
N ARG A 92 17.61 -12.78 2.33
CA ARG A 92 16.81 -13.99 2.60
C ARG A 92 15.38 -13.60 2.95
N ASP A 93 14.43 -14.48 2.65
CA ASP A 93 13.07 -14.37 3.18
C ASP A 93 13.08 -14.73 4.67
N GLU A 94 13.46 -13.76 5.51
CA GLU A 94 13.22 -13.84 6.95
C GLU A 94 11.86 -13.20 7.26
N PRO A 95 11.12 -13.69 8.26
CA PRO A 95 9.86 -13.06 8.67
C PRO A 95 10.10 -11.60 9.02
N ASP A 96 9.19 -10.72 8.58
CA ASP A 96 9.26 -9.30 8.89
C ASP A 96 9.15 -9.15 10.43
N PRO A 97 10.09 -8.47 11.12
CA PRO A 97 9.96 -8.23 12.55
C PRO A 97 8.72 -7.39 12.89
N ASP A 98 8.15 -6.68 11.91
CA ASP A 98 6.91 -5.92 12.03
C ASP A 98 5.66 -6.74 11.63
N ASP A 99 5.82 -7.97 11.12
CA ASP A 99 4.75 -8.99 11.13
C ASP A 99 4.67 -9.54 12.57
N GLU A 100 4.28 -8.69 13.53
CA GLU A 100 3.64 -9.20 14.74
C GLU A 100 2.40 -9.94 14.26
N GLY A 101 2.51 -11.26 14.19
CA GLY A 101 1.46 -12.13 13.70
C GLY A 101 0.13 -11.73 14.32
N ASP A 102 -0.91 -11.66 13.48
CA ASP A 102 -2.27 -11.82 13.97
C ASP A 102 -2.34 -13.22 14.62
N GLU A 103 -1.97 -13.30 15.89
CA GLU A 103 -2.18 -14.45 16.75
C GLU A 103 -3.70 -14.64 16.84
N GLN A 104 -4.22 -15.58 16.03
CA GLN A 104 -5.57 -16.14 16.18
C GLN A 104 -5.53 -17.44 16.96
#